data_AF-A0A7X9XC99-F1
#
_entry.id   AF-A0A7X9XC99-F1
#
_cell.length_a   1.000
_cell.length_b   1.000
_cell.length_c   1.000
_cell.angle_alpha   90.00
_cell.angle_beta   90.00
_cell.angle_gamma   90.00
#
_symmetry.space_group_name_H-M   'P 1'
#
loop_
_entity.id
_entity.type
_entity.pdbx_description
1 polymer ?
#
loop_
_entity_poly.entity_id
_entity_poly.type
_entity_poly.pdbx_seq_one_letter_code
_entity_poly.pdbx_strand_id
1 'polypeptide(L)'
;MPFGFFKKKKKEESHYDPTNIGIVDLRKGYVLDFDLQTWEVTEMYEYDWGDNDFSYEFKLESPSDTVFLSVDIDDIVTGTVSRKIVWGRLPEEVEDGILQKGKPPKQITFEGVTYYRDSRSIGYWRNTEETDRKDSMEYMCWEYYDDTEKKVLTLERFGEEEFEASRGIVYPPDAFSNVLPVS
;
A
#
# COMPACT_ATOMS: atom_id res chain seq x y z
N MET A 1 19.78 -43.46 -31.84
CA MET A 1 19.75 -42.84 -30.50
C MET A 1 19.17 -41.44 -30.67
N PRO A 2 17.97 -41.13 -30.15
CA PRO A 2 17.44 -39.77 -30.21
C PRO A 2 18.05 -38.97 -29.05
N PHE A 3 18.75 -37.89 -29.39
CA PHE A 3 19.32 -36.95 -28.44
C PHE A 3 18.21 -36.05 -27.89
N GLY A 4 18.08 -36.02 -26.57
CA GLY A 4 17.12 -35.19 -25.85
C GLY A 4 17.44 -33.70 -26.00
N PHE A 5 16.45 -32.93 -26.45
CA PHE A 5 16.50 -31.48 -26.50
C PHE A 5 16.16 -30.90 -25.12
N PHE A 6 17.17 -30.65 -24.29
CA PHE A 6 17.04 -29.81 -23.10
C PHE A 6 16.96 -28.33 -23.53
N LYS A 7 15.75 -27.76 -23.53
CA LYS A 7 15.55 -26.31 -23.60
C LYS A 7 15.97 -25.70 -22.25
N LYS A 8 17.11 -25.01 -22.22
CA LYS A 8 17.46 -24.09 -21.12
C LYS A 8 16.40 -22.99 -21.06
N LYS A 9 15.68 -22.91 -19.93
CA LYS A 9 14.87 -21.73 -19.58
C LYS A 9 15.83 -20.53 -19.54
N LYS A 10 15.52 -19.48 -20.31
CA LYS A 10 16.16 -18.17 -20.14
C LYS A 10 15.84 -17.73 -18.71
N LYS A 11 16.87 -17.56 -17.88
CA LYS A 11 16.77 -16.76 -16.67
C LYS A 11 16.35 -15.37 -17.12
N GLU A 12 15.18 -14.92 -16.71
CA GLU A 12 14.84 -13.50 -16.75
C GLU A 12 15.97 -12.75 -16.04
N GLU A 13 16.59 -11.82 -16.75
CA GLU A 13 17.60 -10.95 -16.16
C GLU A 13 16.87 -10.10 -15.13
N SER A 14 17.19 -10.30 -13.85
CA SER A 14 16.67 -9.54 -12.73
C SER A 14 16.93 -8.05 -12.97
N HIS A 15 15.89 -7.23 -13.03
CA HIS A 15 15.97 -5.77 -13.18
C HIS A 15 16.41 -5.07 -11.87
N TYR A 16 17.10 -5.78 -10.97
CA TYR A 16 17.53 -5.27 -9.66
C TYR A 16 19.00 -5.59 -9.43
N ASP A 17 19.71 -4.69 -8.74
CA ASP A 17 21.05 -4.97 -8.24
C ASP A 17 20.91 -5.95 -7.05
N PRO A 18 21.36 -7.21 -7.18
CA PRO A 18 21.19 -8.22 -6.13
C PRO A 18 21.97 -7.86 -4.85
N THR A 19 22.80 -6.82 -4.86
CA THR A 19 23.52 -6.31 -3.70
C THR A 19 22.87 -5.09 -3.04
N ASN A 20 21.80 -4.54 -3.63
CA ASN A 20 21.10 -3.36 -3.13
C ASN A 20 19.58 -3.45 -3.40
N ILE A 21 18.94 -4.45 -2.80
CA ILE A 21 17.49 -4.65 -2.87
C ILE A 21 16.83 -3.78 -1.79
N GLY A 22 15.88 -2.92 -2.19
CA GLY A 22 15.16 -2.02 -1.29
C GLY A 22 13.65 -2.23 -1.32
N ILE A 23 12.92 -1.36 -0.61
CA ILE A 23 11.45 -1.39 -0.60
C ILE A 23 10.83 -1.17 -1.99
N VAL A 24 11.55 -0.52 -2.90
CA VAL A 24 11.14 -0.29 -4.29
C VAL A 24 11.16 -1.56 -5.14
N ASP A 25 11.88 -2.60 -4.70
CA ASP A 25 12.01 -3.89 -5.40
C ASP A 25 11.06 -4.96 -4.83
N LEU A 26 10.22 -4.61 -3.86
CA LEU A 26 9.34 -5.57 -3.19
C LEU A 26 8.42 -6.29 -4.17
N ARG A 27 8.28 -7.59 -3.93
CA ARG A 27 7.37 -8.50 -4.62
C ARG A 27 6.75 -9.41 -3.58
N LYS A 28 5.62 -10.02 -3.93
CA LYS A 28 5.06 -11.13 -3.16
C LYS A 28 6.11 -12.24 -2.96
N GLY A 29 6.10 -12.82 -1.76
CA GLY A 29 7.10 -13.81 -1.37
C GLY A 29 8.48 -13.18 -1.14
N TYR A 30 8.55 -11.91 -0.76
CA TYR A 30 9.77 -11.33 -0.21
C TYR A 30 9.63 -11.26 1.30
N VAL A 31 10.76 -11.24 2.00
CA VAL A 31 10.82 -10.92 3.42
C VAL A 31 11.59 -9.62 3.61
N LEU A 32 11.25 -8.88 4.65
CA LEU A 32 11.99 -7.70 5.08
C LEU A 32 11.95 -7.59 6.61
N ASP A 33 12.93 -6.93 7.17
CA ASP A 33 12.99 -6.60 8.59
C ASP A 33 12.59 -5.14 8.81
N PHE A 34 11.61 -4.94 9.70
CA PHE A 34 11.07 -3.65 10.08
C PHE A 34 10.56 -3.71 11.53
N ASP A 35 10.84 -2.67 12.32
CA ASP A 35 10.40 -2.55 13.72
C ASP A 35 10.75 -3.78 14.58
N LEU A 36 12.00 -4.24 14.46
CA LEU A 36 12.57 -5.41 15.16
C LEU A 36 11.82 -6.74 14.89
N GLN A 37 11.05 -6.80 13.81
CA GLN A 37 10.30 -7.97 13.38
C GLN A 37 10.62 -8.27 11.92
N THR A 38 10.54 -9.56 11.56
CA THR A 38 10.60 -10.01 10.17
C THR A 38 9.18 -10.12 9.63
N TRP A 39 8.96 -9.56 8.45
CA TRP A 39 7.69 -9.51 7.76
C TRP A 39 7.79 -10.22 6.43
N GLU A 40 6.75 -10.96 6.08
CA GLU A 40 6.60 -11.60 4.78
C GLU A 40 5.58 -10.83 3.93
N VAL A 41 5.92 -10.55 2.67
CA VAL A 41 4.99 -9.98 1.70
C VAL A 41 4.07 -11.07 1.19
N THR A 42 2.83 -11.09 1.66
CA THR A 42 1.87 -12.14 1.29
C THR A 42 0.98 -11.76 0.11
N GLU A 43 0.71 -10.46 -0.05
CA GLU A 43 -0.12 -9.93 -1.14
C GLU A 43 0.46 -8.61 -1.69
N MET A 44 0.11 -8.32 -2.94
CA MET A 44 0.49 -7.10 -3.65
C MET A 44 -0.76 -6.51 -4.31
N TYR A 45 -0.99 -5.23 -4.06
CA TYR A 45 -2.09 -4.47 -4.59
C TYR A 45 -1.56 -3.40 -5.54
N GLU A 46 -2.26 -3.18 -6.63
CA GLU A 46 -1.95 -2.15 -7.64
C GLU A 46 -3.10 -1.16 -7.70
N TYR A 47 -2.75 0.12 -7.69
CA TYR A 47 -3.66 1.24 -7.90
C TYR A 47 -3.30 1.90 -9.24
N ASP A 48 -4.27 2.00 -10.15
CA ASP A 48 -4.16 2.67 -11.45
C ASP A 48 -4.89 4.01 -11.38
N TRP A 49 -4.14 5.12 -11.40
CA TRP A 49 -4.68 6.47 -11.29
C TRP A 49 -4.99 7.11 -12.66
N GLY A 50 -4.78 6.36 -13.75
CA GLY A 50 -4.82 6.88 -15.11
C GLY A 50 -3.45 7.40 -15.58
N ASP A 51 -3.36 7.79 -16.86
CA ASP A 51 -2.14 8.37 -17.47
C ASP A 51 -0.83 7.54 -17.32
N ASN A 52 -0.95 6.23 -17.09
CA ASN A 52 0.16 5.31 -16.74
C ASN A 52 0.83 5.62 -15.39
N ASP A 53 0.08 6.22 -14.48
CA ASP A 53 0.46 6.41 -13.09
C ASP A 53 -0.06 5.23 -12.24
N PHE A 54 0.87 4.57 -11.55
CA PHE A 54 0.59 3.38 -10.75
C PHE A 54 1.26 3.49 -9.39
N SER A 55 0.50 3.13 -8.36
CA SER A 55 1.06 2.92 -7.02
C SER A 55 0.88 1.48 -6.60
N TYR A 56 1.76 1.04 -5.70
CA TYR A 56 1.77 -0.32 -5.18
C TYR A 56 1.70 -0.32 -3.66
N GLU A 57 0.87 -1.21 -3.14
CA GLU A 57 0.79 -1.49 -1.71
C GLU A 57 1.03 -2.98 -1.47
N PHE A 58 1.77 -3.28 -0.40
CA PHE A 58 2.17 -4.63 -0.04
C PHE A 58 1.56 -5.01 1.30
N LYS A 59 0.86 -6.14 1.35
CA LYS A 59 0.42 -6.71 2.63
C LYS A 59 1.59 -7.46 3.26
N LEU A 60 1.96 -7.01 4.45
CA LEU A 60 3.05 -7.56 5.24
C LEU A 60 2.47 -8.31 6.44
N GLU A 61 2.85 -9.57 6.58
CA GLU A 61 2.42 -10.42 7.70
C GLU A 61 3.62 -10.85 8.54
N SER A 62 3.46 -10.72 9.85
CA SER A 62 4.35 -11.27 10.86
C SER A 62 3.56 -12.25 11.74
N PRO A 63 4.21 -13.07 12.59
CA PRO A 63 3.50 -13.96 13.51
C PRO A 63 2.56 -13.23 14.49
N SER A 64 2.73 -11.92 14.69
CA SER A 64 1.99 -11.14 15.68
C SER A 64 1.06 -10.06 15.11
N ASP A 65 1.27 -9.63 13.87
CA ASP A 65 0.58 -8.46 13.32
C ASP A 65 0.55 -8.48 11.79
N THR A 66 -0.38 -7.72 11.21
CA THR A 66 -0.55 -7.51 9.77
C THR A 66 -0.58 -6.02 9.47
N VAL A 67 0.25 -5.57 8.54
CA VAL A 67 0.34 -4.17 8.11
C VAL A 67 0.34 -4.07 6.59
N PHE A 68 0.07 -2.88 6.09
CA PHE A 68 0.08 -2.55 4.67
C PHE A 68 1.18 -1.53 4.42
N LEU A 69 2.07 -1.79 3.48
CA LEU A 69 3.18 -0.90 3.12
C LEU A 69 2.91 -0.31 1.73
N SER A 70 2.63 0.98 1.68
CA SER A 70 2.62 1.75 0.43
C SER A 70 4.00 2.35 0.20
N VAL A 71 4.52 2.24 -1.02
CA VAL A 71 5.85 2.76 -1.39
C VAL A 71 5.67 3.93 -2.36
N ASP A 72 6.10 5.11 -1.93
CA ASP A 72 6.13 6.32 -2.75
C ASP A 72 7.54 6.50 -3.34
N ILE A 73 7.64 6.84 -4.62
CA ILE A 73 8.91 6.96 -5.36
C ILE A 73 9.10 8.30 -6.08
N ASP A 74 8.18 9.25 -5.92
CA ASP A 74 8.13 10.47 -6.74
C ASP A 74 9.29 11.43 -6.45
N ASP A 75 9.33 12.00 -5.24
CA ASP A 75 10.36 12.98 -4.85
C ASP A 75 11.45 12.34 -3.98
N ILE A 76 11.02 11.70 -2.89
CA ILE A 76 11.88 10.99 -1.96
C ILE A 76 11.23 9.63 -1.73
N VAL A 77 12.00 8.57 -1.94
CA VAL A 77 11.50 7.23 -1.68
C VAL A 77 11.08 7.14 -0.21
N THR A 78 9.82 6.83 0.05
CA THR A 78 9.29 6.64 1.40
C THR A 78 8.38 5.41 1.47
N GLY A 79 8.25 4.85 2.67
CA GLY A 79 7.35 3.75 2.95
C GLY A 79 6.32 4.15 4.00
N THR A 80 5.04 4.13 3.64
CA THR A 80 3.95 4.36 4.59
C THR A 80 3.43 3.04 5.10
N VAL A 81 3.64 2.76 6.39
CA VAL A 81 3.17 1.53 7.05
C VAL A 81 1.83 1.80 7.72
N SER A 82 0.77 1.24 7.15
CA SER A 82 -0.62 1.44 7.52
C SER A 82 -1.23 0.23 8.23
N ARG A 83 -2.11 0.53 9.19
CA ARG A 83 -2.97 -0.45 9.86
C ARG A 83 -4.42 -0.07 9.67
N LYS A 84 -5.25 -1.05 9.32
CA LYS A 84 -6.69 -0.86 9.23
C LYS A 84 -7.24 -0.44 10.59
N ILE A 85 -8.14 0.54 10.57
CA ILE A 85 -8.90 0.97 11.73
C ILE A 85 -10.37 0.61 11.52
N VAL A 86 -11.06 0.32 12.61
CA VAL A 86 -12.50 0.08 12.56
C VAL A 86 -13.20 1.38 12.16
N TRP A 87 -13.92 1.37 11.03
CA TRP A 87 -14.61 2.55 10.49
C TRP A 87 -15.45 3.27 11.54
N GLY A 88 -16.25 2.54 12.33
CA GLY A 88 -17.08 3.11 13.40
C GLY A 88 -16.34 3.73 14.59
N ARG A 89 -14.99 3.69 14.63
CA ARG A 89 -14.20 4.48 15.60
C ARG A 89 -13.91 5.89 15.12
N LEU A 90 -14.11 6.17 13.84
CA LEU A 90 -13.97 7.52 13.30
C LEU A 90 -15.07 8.43 13.87
N PRO A 91 -14.81 9.76 13.93
CA PRO A 91 -15.84 10.73 14.27
C PRO A 91 -17.06 10.64 13.33
N GLU A 92 -18.27 10.77 13.87
CA GLU A 92 -19.54 10.71 13.13
C GLU A 92 -19.59 11.71 11.96
N GLU A 93 -18.91 12.85 12.09
CA GLU A 93 -18.76 13.87 11.04
C GLU A 93 -18.13 13.34 9.74
N VAL A 94 -17.37 12.25 9.79
CA VAL A 94 -16.78 11.61 8.61
C VAL A 94 -17.87 10.98 7.76
N GLU A 95 -18.69 10.13 8.37
CA GLU A 95 -19.80 9.45 7.70
C GLU A 95 -20.85 10.46 7.23
N ASP A 96 -21.25 11.39 8.09
CA ASP A 96 -22.18 12.46 7.76
C ASP A 96 -21.68 13.32 6.58
N GLY A 97 -20.38 13.64 6.57
CA GLY A 97 -19.76 14.39 5.48
C GLY A 97 -19.89 13.67 4.15
N ILE A 98 -19.59 12.37 4.14
CA ILE A 98 -19.68 11.53 2.94
C ILE A 98 -21.14 11.44 2.46
N LEU A 99 -22.09 11.13 3.37
CA LEU A 99 -23.50 10.95 3.01
C LEU A 99 -24.18 12.26 2.57
N GLN A 100 -23.92 13.37 3.26
CA GLN A 100 -24.63 14.62 3.00
C GLN A 100 -23.95 15.50 1.93
N LYS A 101 -22.61 15.45 1.83
CA LYS A 101 -21.82 16.37 1.00
C LYS A 101 -21.02 15.65 -0.08
N GLY A 102 -21.06 14.31 -0.12
CA GLY A 102 -20.26 13.50 -1.04
C GLY A 102 -18.76 13.53 -0.75
N LYS A 103 -18.34 14.06 0.41
CA LYS A 103 -16.93 14.14 0.79
C LYS A 103 -16.76 14.24 2.31
N PRO A 104 -15.73 13.60 2.87
CA PRO A 104 -15.41 13.72 4.28
C PRO A 104 -15.01 15.17 4.66
N PRO A 105 -15.01 15.51 5.97
CA PRO A 105 -14.61 16.82 6.46
C PRO A 105 -13.17 17.16 6.07
N LYS A 106 -12.80 18.45 6.12
CA LYS A 106 -11.43 18.88 5.80
C LYS A 106 -10.41 18.52 6.89
N GLN A 107 -10.89 18.27 8.09
CA GLN A 107 -10.07 18.01 9.27
C GLN A 107 -10.75 16.89 10.04
N ILE A 108 -9.96 15.93 10.53
CA ILE A 108 -10.44 14.82 11.35
C ILE A 108 -9.55 14.74 12.59
N THR A 109 -10.15 14.69 13.77
CA THR A 109 -9.39 14.42 15.00
C THR A 109 -9.66 12.99 15.44
N PHE A 110 -8.60 12.17 15.46
CA PHE A 110 -8.70 10.75 15.80
C PHE A 110 -7.56 10.36 16.74
N GLU A 111 -7.90 9.71 17.86
CA GLU A 111 -6.96 9.31 18.93
C GLU A 111 -6.00 10.44 19.39
N GLY A 112 -6.51 11.68 19.46
CA GLY A 112 -5.75 12.84 19.92
C GLY A 112 -4.77 13.43 18.89
N VAL A 113 -4.79 12.93 17.65
CA VAL A 113 -4.06 13.51 16.52
C VAL A 113 -5.06 14.21 15.60
N THR A 114 -4.74 15.42 15.17
CA THR A 114 -5.49 16.15 14.16
C THR A 114 -4.86 15.92 12.80
N TYR A 115 -5.68 15.47 11.85
CA TYR A 115 -5.29 15.25 10.47
C TYR A 115 -6.02 16.24 9.57
N TYR A 116 -5.34 16.70 8.53
CA TYR A 116 -5.83 17.65 7.55
C TYR A 116 -5.86 16.99 6.19
N ARG A 117 -6.99 17.11 5.48
CA ARG A 117 -7.13 16.50 4.17
C ARG A 117 -6.17 17.17 3.19
N ASP A 118 -5.28 16.39 2.63
CA ASP A 118 -4.31 16.86 1.66
C ASP A 118 -4.81 16.58 0.23
N SER A 119 -5.06 15.29 -0.05
CA SER A 119 -5.38 14.82 -1.40
C SER A 119 -6.77 14.17 -1.49
N ARG A 120 -7.21 14.00 -2.73
CA ARG A 120 -8.29 13.10 -3.12
C ARG A 120 -7.91 12.48 -4.45
N SER A 121 -7.84 11.16 -4.48
CA SER A 121 -7.50 10.41 -5.69
C SER A 121 -8.63 9.45 -6.06
N ILE A 122 -8.84 9.27 -7.36
CA ILE A 122 -9.82 8.33 -7.91
C ILE A 122 -9.08 7.52 -8.95
N GLY A 123 -9.26 6.21 -8.91
CA GLY A 123 -8.57 5.29 -9.81
C GLY A 123 -9.23 3.93 -9.79
N TYR A 124 -8.43 2.91 -10.09
CA TYR A 124 -8.83 1.52 -10.03
C TYR A 124 -7.88 0.75 -9.14
N TRP A 125 -8.43 -0.16 -8.34
CA TRP A 125 -7.68 -1.04 -7.46
C TRP A 125 -7.80 -2.49 -7.93
N ARG A 126 -6.74 -3.26 -7.75
CA ARG A 126 -6.78 -4.72 -7.86
C ARG A 126 -5.76 -5.41 -6.96
N ASN A 127 -6.10 -6.61 -6.52
CA ASN A 127 -5.12 -7.59 -6.09
C ASN A 127 -4.44 -8.19 -7.33
N THR A 128 -3.11 -8.04 -7.45
CA THR A 128 -2.39 -8.40 -8.68
C THR A 128 -2.41 -9.91 -8.97
N GLU A 129 -2.73 -10.72 -7.96
CA GLU A 129 -2.71 -12.18 -8.02
C GLU A 129 -4.11 -12.78 -8.26
N GLU A 130 -5.15 -12.11 -7.77
CA GLU A 130 -6.53 -12.61 -7.80
C GLU A 130 -7.35 -11.99 -8.94
N THR A 131 -6.99 -10.78 -9.37
CA THR A 131 -7.81 -9.98 -10.28
C THR A 131 -7.01 -9.54 -11.51
N ASP A 132 -7.50 -9.94 -12.68
CA ASP A 132 -7.01 -9.44 -13.97
C ASP A 132 -7.21 -7.93 -14.05
N ARG A 133 -6.29 -7.21 -14.71
CA ARG A 133 -6.35 -5.75 -14.80
C ARG A 133 -7.63 -5.19 -15.42
N LYS A 134 -8.27 -5.93 -16.33
CA LYS A 134 -9.56 -5.53 -16.95
C LYS A 134 -10.74 -5.58 -15.98
N ASP A 135 -10.60 -6.33 -14.88
CA ASP A 135 -11.61 -6.58 -13.87
C ASP A 135 -11.30 -5.79 -12.58
N SER A 136 -10.45 -4.75 -12.69
CA SER A 136 -10.12 -3.86 -11.57
C SER A 136 -11.35 -3.12 -11.05
N MET A 137 -11.41 -2.94 -9.74
CA MET A 137 -12.53 -2.28 -9.07
C MET A 137 -12.32 -0.77 -8.99
N GLU A 138 -13.38 0.01 -9.11
CA GLU A 138 -13.30 1.46 -8.89
C GLU A 138 -12.84 1.75 -7.45
N TYR A 139 -11.92 2.69 -7.32
CA TYR A 139 -11.30 3.05 -6.07
C TYR A 139 -11.25 4.56 -5.90
N MET A 140 -11.47 5.02 -4.68
CA MET A 140 -11.24 6.41 -4.31
C MET A 140 -10.65 6.46 -2.91
N CYS A 141 -9.67 7.33 -2.72
CA CYS A 141 -9.14 7.62 -1.41
C CYS A 141 -9.12 9.12 -1.09
N TRP A 142 -9.12 9.39 0.20
CA TRP A 142 -8.75 10.67 0.76
C TRP A 142 -7.62 10.46 1.75
N GLU A 143 -6.52 11.13 1.52
CA GLU A 143 -5.36 11.09 2.41
C GLU A 143 -5.36 12.34 3.28
N TYR A 144 -5.05 12.13 4.55
CA TYR A 144 -4.91 13.19 5.53
C TYR A 144 -3.58 13.05 6.23
N TYR A 145 -2.90 14.17 6.41
CA TYR A 145 -1.64 14.24 7.13
C TYR A 145 -1.80 15.04 8.42
N ASP A 146 -1.05 14.67 9.44
CA ASP A 146 -0.88 15.53 10.60
C ASP A 146 0.03 16.74 10.28
N ASP A 147 0.15 17.68 11.21
CA ASP A 147 1.01 18.87 11.03
C ASP A 147 2.48 18.54 10.75
N THR A 148 2.93 17.32 11.07
CA THR A 148 4.31 16.88 10.83
C THR A 148 4.51 16.05 9.56
N GLU A 149 3.44 15.76 8.82
CA GLU A 149 3.44 14.89 7.62
C GLU A 149 3.98 13.47 7.88
N LYS A 150 4.00 13.02 9.15
CA LYS A 150 4.51 11.70 9.52
C LYS A 150 3.42 10.70 9.78
N LYS A 151 2.23 11.14 10.15
CA LYS A 151 1.07 10.30 10.39
C LYS A 151 0.07 10.54 9.29
N VAL A 152 -0.38 9.43 8.72
CA VAL A 152 -1.35 9.43 7.64
C VAL A 152 -2.63 8.81 8.14
N LEU A 153 -3.77 9.40 7.78
CA LEU A 153 -5.08 8.78 7.90
C LEU A 153 -5.64 8.69 6.49
N THR A 154 -5.90 7.48 6.03
CA THR A 154 -6.44 7.23 4.70
C THR A 154 -7.87 6.73 4.84
N LEU A 155 -8.79 7.36 4.13
CA LEU A 155 -10.17 6.91 3.98
C LEU A 155 -10.34 6.40 2.56
N GLU A 156 -10.76 5.16 2.43
CA GLU A 156 -10.79 4.43 1.18
C GLU A 156 -12.22 4.00 0.88
N ARG A 157 -12.60 4.07 -0.40
CA ARG A 157 -13.86 3.56 -0.90
C ARG A 157 -13.58 2.65 -2.08
N PHE A 158 -14.05 1.42 -1.96
CA PHE A 158 -13.98 0.39 -2.99
C PHE A 158 -15.38 0.21 -3.58
N GLY A 159 -15.50 0.41 -4.90
CA GLY A 159 -16.80 0.40 -5.58
C GLY A 159 -17.79 1.40 -4.98
N GLU A 160 -19.04 0.97 -4.82
CA GLU A 160 -20.11 1.87 -4.34
C GLU A 160 -20.34 1.83 -2.82
N GLU A 161 -20.12 0.69 -2.16
CA GLU A 161 -20.64 0.43 -0.81
C GLU A 161 -19.56 0.14 0.24
N GLU A 162 -18.34 -0.19 -0.17
CA GLU A 162 -17.29 -0.63 0.75
C GLU A 162 -16.39 0.54 1.16
N PHE A 163 -16.39 0.84 2.45
CA PHE A 163 -15.54 1.87 3.04
C PHE A 163 -14.54 1.23 3.99
N GLU A 164 -13.29 1.62 3.84
CA GLU A 164 -12.21 1.25 4.76
C GLU A 164 -11.50 2.50 5.23
N ALA A 165 -10.88 2.38 6.41
CA ALA A 165 -10.02 3.42 6.91
C ALA A 165 -8.76 2.78 7.46
N SER A 166 -7.64 3.46 7.28
CA SER A 166 -6.34 3.02 7.74
C SER A 166 -5.55 4.18 8.31
N ARG A 167 -4.71 3.88 9.30
CA ARG A 167 -3.76 4.85 9.86
C ARG A 167 -2.35 4.38 9.56
N GLY A 168 -1.59 5.25 8.92
CA GLY A 168 -0.21 5.05 8.53
C GLY A 168 0.78 5.90 9.32
N ILE A 169 2.03 5.45 9.29
CA ILE A 169 3.21 6.24 9.66
C ILE A 169 4.17 6.19 8.48
N VAL A 170 4.67 7.36 8.07
CA VAL A 170 5.67 7.51 7.02
C VAL A 170 7.06 7.23 7.58
N TYR A 171 7.79 6.34 6.91
CA TYR A 171 9.16 5.97 7.25
C TYR A 171 10.11 6.22 6.07
N PRO A 172 11.37 6.58 6.36
CA PRO A 172 12.41 6.59 5.33
C PRO A 172 12.74 5.15 4.89
N PRO A 173 13.34 4.97 3.70
CA PRO A 173 13.56 3.64 3.13
C PRO A 173 14.58 2.83 3.94
N ASP A 174 15.50 3.49 4.64
CA ASP A 174 16.48 2.84 5.54
C ASP A 174 15.87 2.23 6.81
N ALA A 175 14.61 2.55 7.14
CA ALA A 175 13.88 1.89 8.21
C ALA A 175 13.57 0.42 7.91
N PHE A 176 13.60 0.04 6.63
CA PHE A 176 13.36 -1.31 6.14
C PHE A 176 14.69 -1.93 5.72
N SER A 177 14.99 -3.10 6.25
CA SER A 177 16.28 -3.76 6.03
C SER A 177 16.10 -5.22 5.67
N ASN A 178 17.18 -5.89 5.24
CA ASN A 178 17.17 -7.32 4.92
C ASN A 178 16.04 -7.72 3.94
N VAL A 179 15.80 -6.87 2.93
CA VAL A 179 14.83 -7.17 1.87
C VAL A 179 15.39 -8.31 1.01
N LEU A 180 14.74 -9.46 1.06
CA LEU A 180 15.22 -10.69 0.43
C LEU A 180 14.08 -11.45 -0.27
N PRO A 181 14.30 -12.00 -1.47
CA PRO A 181 13.37 -12.94 -2.08
C PRO A 181 13.35 -14.27 -1.29
N VAL A 182 12.18 -14.74 -0.87
CA VAL A 182 12.02 -16.14 -0.46
C VAL A 182 11.89 -16.99 -1.72
N SER A 183 12.82 -17.93 -1.90
CA SER A 183 13.04 -18.70 -3.14
C SER A 183 11.88 -19.61 -3.54
#